data_AF-A0A644ZHW1-F1
#
_entry.id   AF-A0A644ZHW1-F1
#
_cell.length_a   1.000
_cell.length_b   1.000
_cell.length_c   1.000
_cell.angle_alpha   90.00
_cell.angle_beta   90.00
_cell.angle_gamma   90.00
#
_symmetry.space_group_name_H-M   'P 1'
#
loop_
_entity.id
_entity.type
_entity.pdbx_description
1 polymer ?
#
loop_
_entity_poly.entity_id
_entity_poly.type
_entity_poly.pdbx_seq_one_letter_code
_entity_poly.pdbx_strand_id
1 'polypeptide(L)'
;MEFFIIPGENDTIYYNLELNCIGVGTFAGGPNRKERTRFGSDVMSKIRRASSLGNEGFETKVGEFEWKITVALPVELFSLNQLSPLSGRQVKANFYKCGDDLPEKHYLSWNKIGTEKPDFHRPEFFGTLCFE
;
A
#
# COMPACT_ATOMS: atom_id res chain seq x y z
N MET A 1 -6.34 4.26 -1.12
CA MET A 1 -5.26 3.82 -2.03
C MET A 1 -4.37 2.95 -1.19
N GLU A 2 -3.88 1.87 -1.79
CA GLU A 2 -2.97 0.97 -1.10
C GLU A 2 -1.85 0.55 -2.05
N PHE A 3 -0.66 0.36 -1.49
CA PHE A 3 0.52 -0.15 -2.19
C PHE A 3 1.12 -1.29 -1.38
N PHE A 4 1.18 -2.47 -2.01
CA PHE A 4 1.72 -3.69 -1.39
C PHE A 4 2.95 -4.15 -2.16
N ILE A 5 4.00 -4.60 -1.47
CA ILE A 5 5.28 -4.95 -2.07
C ILE A 5 6.03 -6.03 -1.28
N ILE A 6 6.66 -6.96 -1.99
CA ILE A 6 7.72 -7.86 -1.50
C ILE A 6 9.05 -7.30 -2.03
N PRO A 7 9.83 -6.58 -1.20
CA PRO A 7 11.01 -5.86 -1.66
C PRO A 7 12.26 -6.74 -1.70
N GLY A 8 12.29 -7.84 -0.94
CA GLY A 8 13.36 -8.83 -0.96
C GLY A 8 13.24 -9.83 -2.12
N GLU A 9 14.37 -10.34 -2.59
CA GLU A 9 14.41 -11.40 -3.60
C GLU A 9 14.22 -12.76 -2.90
N ASN A 10 13.29 -13.57 -3.39
CA ASN A 10 12.85 -14.82 -2.74
C ASN A 10 12.33 -14.63 -1.29
N ASP A 11 11.84 -13.44 -0.98
CA ASP A 11 11.30 -13.11 0.34
C ASP A 11 9.82 -13.51 0.46
N THR A 12 9.41 -13.88 1.68
CA THR A 12 8.02 -14.14 2.06
C THR A 12 7.39 -12.95 2.79
N ILE A 13 8.19 -11.98 3.21
CA ILE A 13 7.74 -10.75 3.86
C ILE A 13 7.26 -9.76 2.81
N TYR A 14 6.01 -9.33 2.94
CA TYR A 14 5.48 -8.19 2.20
C TYR A 14 5.14 -7.05 3.14
N TYR A 15 5.07 -5.86 2.55
CA TYR A 15 4.65 -4.63 3.20
C TYR A 15 3.34 -4.14 2.60
N ASN A 16 2.52 -3.49 3.43
CA ASN A 16 1.31 -2.81 3.01
C ASN A 16 1.31 -1.36 3.51
N LEU A 17 1.27 -0.41 2.58
CA LEU A 17 0.97 0.99 2.83
C LEU A 17 -0.48 1.25 2.41
N GLU A 18 -1.31 1.63 3.36
CA GLU A 18 -2.73 1.92 3.15
C GLU A 18 -2.99 3.37 3.53
N LEU A 19 -3.54 4.16 2.61
CA LEU A 19 -3.78 5.59 2.79
C LEU A 19 -5.18 5.97 2.29
N ASN A 20 -5.92 6.72 3.11
CA ASN A 20 -7.16 7.36 2.68
C ASN A 20 -6.87 8.57 1.76
N CYS A 21 -7.93 9.25 1.30
CA CYS A 21 -7.80 10.35 0.34
C CYS A 21 -7.11 11.61 0.89
N ILE A 22 -6.92 11.73 2.22
CA ILE A 22 -6.18 12.81 2.88
C ILE A 22 -4.78 12.37 3.35
N GLY A 23 -4.35 11.17 2.96
CA GLY A 23 -3.03 10.63 3.30
C GLY A 23 -2.89 10.13 4.74
N VAL A 24 -3.98 9.94 5.48
CA VAL A 24 -3.95 9.24 6.78
C VAL A 24 -4.06 7.73 6.54
N GLY A 25 -3.34 6.92 7.31
CA GLY A 25 -3.46 5.47 7.20
C GLY A 25 -2.37 4.71 7.94
N THR A 26 -1.98 3.54 7.43
CA THR A 26 -1.09 2.61 8.13
C THR A 26 0.00 2.04 7.24
N PHE A 27 1.11 1.66 7.87
CA PHE A 27 2.19 0.91 7.24
C PHE A 27 2.51 -0.31 8.09
N ALA A 28 2.57 -1.48 7.48
CA ALA A 28 2.88 -2.73 8.16
C ALA A 28 3.69 -3.66 7.26
N GLY A 29 4.39 -4.63 7.84
CA GLY A 29 5.08 -5.68 7.11
C GLY A 29 5.14 -6.99 7.86
N GLY A 30 5.10 -8.11 7.14
CA GLY A 30 5.15 -9.45 7.71
C GLY A 30 4.84 -10.54 6.68
N PRO A 31 4.93 -11.83 7.06
CA PRO A 31 4.61 -12.93 6.17
C PRO A 31 3.11 -13.00 5.82
N ASN A 32 2.23 -12.50 6.68
CA ASN A 32 0.79 -12.54 6.44
C ASN A 32 0.03 -11.45 7.21
N ARG A 33 -1.30 -11.36 6.98
CA ARG A 33 -2.17 -10.34 7.59
C ARG A 33 -2.19 -10.41 9.13
N LYS A 34 -2.04 -11.59 9.71
CA LYS A 34 -2.13 -11.83 11.16
C LYS A 34 -0.77 -11.63 11.85
N GLU A 35 0.29 -12.11 11.23
CA GLU A 35 1.67 -12.02 11.71
C GLU A 35 2.38 -10.88 10.99
N ARG A 36 2.15 -9.64 11.43
CA ARG A 36 2.81 -8.47 10.86
C ARG A 36 3.17 -7.44 11.93
N THR A 37 4.30 -6.79 11.72
CA THR A 37 4.70 -5.61 12.47
C THR A 37 3.95 -4.41 11.90
N ARG A 38 3.16 -3.74 12.74
CA ARG A 38 2.59 -2.42 12.43
C ARG A 38 3.59 -1.36 12.86
N PHE A 39 3.98 -0.51 11.93
CA PHE A 39 4.94 0.55 12.21
C PHE A 39 4.27 1.79 12.79
N GLY A 40 4.94 2.41 13.76
CA GLY A 40 4.43 3.56 14.50
C GLY A 40 4.60 4.88 13.78
N SER A 41 4.34 5.97 14.51
CA SER A 41 4.48 7.35 14.04
C SER A 41 5.91 7.72 13.65
N ASP A 42 6.89 7.12 14.32
CA ASP A 42 8.33 7.26 14.05
C ASP A 42 8.70 6.84 12.62
N VAL A 43 8.12 5.75 12.13
CA VAL A 43 8.31 5.28 10.75
C VAL A 43 7.38 6.00 9.79
N MET A 44 6.11 6.18 10.17
CA MET A 44 5.11 6.83 9.31
C MET A 44 5.46 8.28 8.97
N SER A 45 6.14 8.99 9.86
CA SER A 45 6.64 10.35 9.63
C SER A 45 7.70 10.45 8.53
N LYS A 46 8.40 9.35 8.22
CA LYS A 46 9.39 9.28 7.13
C LYS A 46 8.75 9.11 5.75
N ILE A 47 7.51 8.63 5.70
CA ILE A 47 6.74 8.49 4.46
C ILE A 47 6.13 9.84 4.09
N ARG A 48 6.78 10.52 3.15
CA ARG A 48 6.29 11.80 2.63
C ARG A 48 5.07 11.56 1.75
N ARG A 49 4.05 12.40 1.92
CA ARG A 49 2.78 12.28 1.21
C ARG A 49 2.16 13.66 0.99
N ALA A 50 1.48 13.83 -0.13
CA ALA A 50 0.75 15.04 -0.46
C ALA A 50 -0.59 14.67 -1.11
N SER A 51 -1.70 15.17 -0.57
CA SER A 51 -3.02 15.01 -1.15
C SER A 51 -3.56 16.35 -1.66
N SER A 52 -4.28 16.34 -2.78
CA SER A 52 -5.03 17.51 -3.25
C SER A 52 -6.19 17.91 -2.33
N LEU A 53 -6.56 17.05 -1.38
CA LEU A 53 -7.63 17.32 -0.39
C LEU A 53 -7.09 17.78 0.97
N GLY A 54 -5.77 17.98 1.10
CA GLY A 54 -5.14 18.30 2.38
C GLY A 54 -5.04 17.08 3.32
N ASN A 55 -4.92 17.34 4.61
CA ASN A 55 -4.72 16.35 5.68
C ASN A 55 -5.74 16.44 6.82
N GLU A 56 -6.71 17.36 6.74
CA GLU A 56 -7.77 17.52 7.73
C GLU A 56 -8.88 16.49 7.54
N GLY A 57 -9.35 15.91 8.65
CA GLY A 57 -10.43 14.92 8.64
C GLY A 57 -11.78 15.53 8.24
N PHE A 58 -12.59 14.76 7.51
CA PHE A 58 -13.95 15.18 7.12
C PHE A 58 -14.91 14.00 6.99
N GLU A 59 -16.20 14.29 7.13
CA GLU A 59 -17.29 13.35 6.90
C GLU A 59 -17.50 13.03 5.42
N THR A 60 -18.03 11.85 5.13
CA THR A 60 -18.34 11.40 3.76
C THR A 60 -19.16 12.45 3.00
N LYS A 61 -18.69 12.81 1.80
CA LYS A 61 -19.38 13.71 0.87
C LYS A 61 -19.92 12.92 -0.31
N VAL A 62 -21.10 13.31 -0.80
CA VAL A 62 -21.75 12.70 -1.97
C VAL A 62 -21.60 13.65 -3.16
N GLY A 63 -21.22 13.11 -4.31
CA GLY A 63 -20.98 13.86 -5.53
C GLY A 63 -19.84 13.27 -6.35
N GLU A 64 -19.49 13.97 -7.43
CA GLU A 64 -18.32 13.65 -8.25
C GLU A 64 -17.10 14.40 -7.72
N PHE A 65 -16.01 13.67 -7.49
CA PHE A 65 -14.79 14.23 -6.94
C PHE A 65 -13.57 13.74 -7.72
N GLU A 66 -12.71 14.67 -8.12
CA GLU A 66 -11.35 14.36 -8.54
C GLU A 66 -10.39 14.66 -7.39
N TRP A 67 -9.49 13.72 -7.11
CA TRP A 67 -8.40 13.93 -6.15
C TRP A 67 -7.18 13.13 -6.54
N LYS A 68 -6.02 13.61 -6.09
CA LYS A 68 -4.72 12.97 -6.31
C LYS A 68 -4.00 12.85 -4.98
N ILE A 69 -3.25 11.77 -4.82
CA ILE A 69 -2.32 11.58 -3.72
C ILE A 69 -0.98 11.13 -4.28
N THR A 70 0.08 11.78 -3.84
CA THR A 70 1.47 11.45 -4.18
C THR A 70 2.17 10.96 -2.92
N VAL A 71 2.95 9.90 -3.05
CA VAL A 71 3.69 9.29 -1.94
C VAL A 71 5.15 9.12 -2.34
N ALA A 72 6.06 9.48 -1.45
CA ALA A 72 7.45 9.09 -1.53
C ALA A 72 7.78 8.19 -0.32
N LEU A 73 8.00 6.91 -0.60
CA LEU A 73 8.27 5.87 0.37
C LEU A 73 9.78 5.56 0.37
N PRO A 74 10.52 5.89 1.45
CA PRO A 74 11.93 5.58 1.54
C PRO A 74 12.17 4.06 1.59
N VAL A 75 13.19 3.61 0.85
CA VAL A 75 13.50 2.20 0.65
C VAL A 75 13.96 1.54 1.95
N GLU A 76 14.63 2.29 2.83
CA GLU A 76 15.10 1.83 4.14
C GLU A 76 13.97 1.45 5.11
N LEU A 77 12.71 1.81 4.82
CA LEU A 77 11.57 1.41 5.66
C LEU A 77 11.19 -0.06 5.47
N PHE A 78 11.72 -0.72 4.44
CA PHE A 78 11.61 -2.16 4.26
C PHE A 78 12.65 -2.90 5.13
N SER A 79 12.49 -2.80 6.44
CA SER A 79 13.53 -3.13 7.44
C SER A 79 13.43 -4.50 8.13
N LEU A 80 12.47 -5.35 7.75
CA LEU A 80 12.22 -6.64 8.44
C LEU A 80 13.15 -7.74 7.95
N ASN A 81 13.72 -7.58 6.75
CA ASN A 81 14.73 -8.44 6.17
C ASN A 81 15.86 -7.60 5.56
N GLN A 82 16.97 -8.26 5.23
CA GLN A 82 18.07 -7.60 4.56
C GLN A 82 17.64 -7.17 3.15
N LEU A 83 17.71 -5.87 2.91
CA LEU A 83 17.33 -5.27 1.65
C LEU A 83 18.57 -4.93 0.82
N SER A 84 18.65 -5.45 -0.40
CA SER A 84 19.58 -4.96 -1.41
C SER A 84 18.97 -3.77 -2.16
N PRO A 85 19.80 -2.88 -2.75
CA PRO A 85 19.31 -1.77 -3.56
C PRO A 85 18.29 -2.24 -4.60
N LEU A 86 17.21 -1.49 -4.80
CA LEU A 86 16.15 -1.88 -5.75
C LEU A 86 16.56 -1.71 -7.22
N SER A 87 17.57 -0.88 -7.52
CA SER A 87 17.98 -0.59 -8.90
C SER A 87 18.34 -1.87 -9.67
N GLY A 88 17.84 -1.98 -10.89
CA GLY A 88 17.97 -3.14 -11.76
C GLY A 88 17.20 -4.39 -11.32
N ARG A 89 16.39 -4.34 -10.25
CA ARG A 89 15.68 -5.51 -9.71
C ARG A 89 14.23 -5.58 -10.15
N GLN A 90 13.74 -6.82 -10.22
CA GLN A 90 12.33 -7.13 -10.30
C GLN A 90 11.79 -7.45 -8.91
N VAL A 91 10.70 -6.81 -8.51
CA VAL A 91 10.01 -7.09 -7.24
C VAL A 91 8.55 -7.44 -7.49
N LYS A 92 7.93 -8.09 -6.51
CA LYS A 92 6.49 -8.39 -6.55
C LYS A 92 5.70 -7.31 -5.84
N ALA A 93 4.68 -6.76 -6.47
CA ALA A 93 3.85 -5.72 -5.88
C ALA A 93 2.42 -5.69 -6.44
N ASN A 94 1.54 -4.94 -5.78
CA ASN A 94 0.23 -4.60 -6.32
C ASN A 94 -0.25 -3.23 -5.79
N PHE A 95 -1.26 -2.66 -6.45
CA PHE A 95 -1.87 -1.38 -6.10
C PHE A 95 -3.39 -1.54 -6.03
N TYR A 96 -4.01 -0.92 -5.02
CA TYR A 96 -5.43 -1.09 -4.76
C TYR A 96 -6.19 0.22 -4.55
N LYS A 97 -7.49 0.16 -4.83
CA LYS A 97 -8.49 1.15 -4.41
C LYS A 97 -9.68 0.45 -3.78
N CYS A 98 -10.02 0.87 -2.56
CA CYS A 98 -11.18 0.40 -1.81
C CYS A 98 -11.99 1.57 -1.22
N GLY A 99 -13.16 1.25 -0.69
CA GLY A 99 -14.10 2.20 -0.13
C GLY A 99 -15.19 1.50 0.67
N ASP A 100 -14.81 0.73 1.68
CA ASP A 100 -15.69 -0.18 2.42
C ASP A 100 -16.84 0.51 3.16
N ASP A 101 -16.59 1.76 3.60
CA ASP A 101 -17.53 2.62 4.30
C ASP A 101 -18.11 3.72 3.40
N LEU A 102 -17.80 3.70 2.10
CA LEU A 102 -18.45 4.60 1.13
C LEU A 102 -19.85 4.09 0.79
N PRO A 103 -20.78 4.99 0.36
CA PRO A 103 -22.12 4.60 -0.06
C PRO A 103 -22.10 3.51 -1.13
N GLU A 104 -21.16 3.60 -2.07
CA GLU A 104 -20.89 2.57 -3.06
C GLU A 104 -19.55 1.88 -2.78
N LYS A 105 -19.63 0.68 -2.22
CA LYS A 105 -18.46 -0.16 -1.94
C LYS A 105 -17.83 -0.65 -3.24
N HIS A 106 -16.51 -0.63 -3.30
CA HIS A 106 -15.77 -1.08 -4.46
C HIS A 106 -14.39 -1.57 -4.06
N TYR A 107 -13.85 -2.47 -4.88
CA TYR A 107 -12.53 -3.08 -4.69
C TYR A 107 -11.87 -3.24 -6.05
N LEU A 108 -10.77 -2.51 -6.27
CA LEU A 108 -10.02 -2.50 -7.52
C LEU A 108 -8.57 -2.87 -7.25
N SER A 109 -7.96 -3.55 -8.21
CA SER A 109 -6.55 -3.93 -8.20
C SER A 109 -5.89 -3.65 -9.54
N TRP A 110 -4.59 -3.34 -9.53
CA TRP A 110 -3.80 -3.25 -10.75
C TRP A 110 -3.55 -4.65 -11.35
N ASN A 111 -3.01 -5.57 -10.56
CA ASN A 111 -2.84 -6.96 -10.97
C ASN A 111 -4.00 -7.81 -10.46
N LYS A 112 -4.57 -8.65 -11.33
CA LYS A 112 -5.80 -9.42 -11.07
C LYS A 112 -5.64 -10.37 -9.88
N ILE A 113 -6.62 -10.34 -8.98
CA ILE A 113 -6.74 -11.28 -7.86
C ILE A 113 -7.83 -12.31 -8.20
N GLY A 114 -7.49 -13.59 -8.07
CA GLY A 114 -8.36 -14.73 -8.42
C GLY A 114 -9.12 -15.33 -7.24
N THR A 115 -9.54 -14.54 -6.26
CA THR A 115 -10.27 -15.01 -5.07
C THR A 115 -11.78 -14.88 -5.23
N GLU A 116 -12.55 -15.72 -4.52
CA GLU A 116 -14.03 -15.67 -4.54
C GLU A 116 -14.56 -14.36 -3.92
N LYS A 117 -13.90 -13.87 -2.88
CA LYS A 117 -14.24 -12.63 -2.16
C LYS A 117 -13.08 -11.65 -2.23
N PRO A 118 -13.33 -10.32 -2.12
CA PRO A 118 -12.26 -9.33 -2.08
C PRO A 118 -11.26 -9.62 -0.96
N ASP A 119 -10.00 -9.84 -1.33
CA ASP A 119 -8.89 -10.06 -0.40
C ASP A 119 -7.59 -9.56 -1.03
N PHE A 120 -7.05 -8.44 -0.52
CA PHE A 120 -5.82 -7.83 -1.02
C PHE A 120 -4.54 -8.41 -0.41
N HIS A 121 -4.64 -9.14 0.70
CA HIS A 121 -3.48 -9.72 1.39
C HIS A 121 -3.07 -11.07 0.76
N ARG A 122 -2.89 -11.07 -0.56
CA ARG A 122 -2.61 -12.26 -1.39
C ARG A 122 -1.33 -12.06 -2.22
N PRO A 123 -0.14 -12.21 -1.60
CA PRO A 123 1.14 -11.98 -2.27
C PRO A 123 1.36 -12.86 -3.52
N GLU A 124 0.69 -14.02 -3.62
CA GLU A 124 0.73 -14.87 -4.80
C GLU A 124 0.09 -14.24 -6.05
N PHE A 125 -0.75 -13.21 -5.89
CA PHE A 125 -1.34 -12.44 -6.99
C PHE A 125 -0.63 -11.11 -7.24
N PHE A 126 0.55 -10.87 -6.65
CA PHE A 126 1.30 -9.66 -6.94
C PHE A 126 1.89 -9.70 -8.37
N GLY A 127 1.79 -8.57 -9.06
CA GLY A 127 2.43 -8.34 -10.35
C GLY A 127 3.93 -8.11 -10.19
N THR A 128 4.63 -7.89 -11.31
CA THR A 128 6.07 -7.59 -11.32
C THR A 128 6.31 -6.11 -11.57
N LEU A 129 7.11 -5.46 -10.73
CA LEU A 129 7.67 -4.13 -10.98
C LEU A 129 9.16 -4.26 -11.28
N CYS A 130 9.61 -3.59 -12.36
CA CYS A 130 11.00 -3.54 -12.76
C CYS A 130 11.56 -2.15 -12.41
N PHE A 131 12.56 -2.11 -11.53
CA PHE A 131 13.30 -0.89 -11.21
C PHE A 131 14.50 -0.76 -12.16
N GLU A 132 14.73 0.46 -12.65
CA GLU A 132 15.89 0.80 -13.49
C GLU A 132 17.20 0.84 -12.69
#